data_AF-A0A4U5JGN3-F1
#
_entry.id   AF-A0A4U5JGN3-F1
#
_cell.length_a   1.000
_cell.length_b   1.000
_cell.length_c   1.000
_cell.angle_alpha   90.00
_cell.angle_beta   90.00
_cell.angle_gamma   90.00
#
_symmetry.space_group_name_H-M   'P 1'
#
loop_
_entity.id
_entity.type
_entity.pdbx_description
1 polymer ?
#
loop_
_entity_poly.entity_id
_entity_poly.type
_entity_poly.pdbx_seq_one_letter_code
_entity_poly.pdbx_strand_id
1 'polypeptide(L)'
;MKTAQKYLDQLVQDNVLRRIEQGGQTLYCVDQLMATYREVASLQREHDRESLTDALESMRNKITEWNATYDVETPGELRGSIADLEGADEIARRREISSEWEHLADRIPVVQAALNEYDWADERDSLPA
;
A
#
# COMPACT_ATOMS: atom_id res chain seq x y z
N MET A 1 -25.78 11.75 25.29
CA MET A 1 -24.52 11.04 24.97
C MET A 1 -24.72 10.32 23.63
N LYS A 2 -24.20 10.88 22.53
CA LYS A 2 -24.21 10.29 21.17
C LYS A 2 -22.89 10.60 20.46
N THR A 3 -21.80 10.66 21.23
CA THR A 3 -20.53 11.20 20.76
C THR A 3 -19.89 10.26 19.74
N ALA A 4 -19.87 8.95 20.00
CA ALA A 4 -19.32 7.95 19.08
C ALA A 4 -20.04 7.93 17.71
N GLN A 5 -21.38 7.94 17.70
CA GLN A 5 -22.13 7.99 16.44
C GLN A 5 -21.83 9.27 15.65
N LYS A 6 -21.81 10.42 16.33
CA LYS A 6 -21.48 11.71 15.70
C LYS A 6 -20.06 11.70 15.12
N TYR A 7 -19.08 11.08 15.80
CA TYR A 7 -17.73 10.93 15.27
C TYR A 7 -17.69 10.02 14.04
N LEU A 8 -18.40 8.89 14.04
CA LEU A 8 -18.49 8.02 12.87
C LEU A 8 -19.14 8.74 11.68
N ASP A 9 -20.19 9.52 11.93
CA ASP A 9 -20.85 10.31 10.90
C ASP A 9 -19.91 11.38 10.33
N GLN A 10 -19.10 12.04 11.17
CA GLN A 10 -18.07 12.98 10.74
C GLN A 10 -17.01 12.28 9.88
N LEU A 11 -16.52 11.12 10.31
CA LEU A 11 -15.53 10.36 9.53
C LEU A 11 -16.09 9.88 8.18
N VAL A 12 -17.40 9.64 8.08
CA VAL A 12 -18.05 9.38 6.79
C VAL A 12 -18.12 10.64 5.94
N GLN A 13 -18.48 11.79 6.51
CA GLN A 13 -18.50 13.08 5.81
C GLN A 13 -17.12 13.49 5.30
N ASP A 14 -16.07 13.20 6.06
CA ASP A 14 -14.69 13.49 5.71
C ASP A 14 -14.10 12.44 4.72
N ASN A 15 -14.91 11.47 4.29
CA ASN A 15 -14.53 10.34 3.44
C ASN A 15 -13.34 9.54 4.02
N VAL A 16 -13.28 9.40 5.34
CA VAL A 16 -12.36 8.49 6.04
C VAL A 16 -12.98 7.11 6.17
N LEU A 17 -14.28 7.06 6.44
CA LEU A 17 -15.06 5.82 6.52
C LEU A 17 -16.14 5.78 5.46
N ARG A 18 -16.51 4.56 5.05
CA ARG A 18 -17.78 4.29 4.36
C ARG A 18 -18.73 3.59 5.30
N ARG A 19 -20.01 3.98 5.21
CA ARG A 19 -21.11 3.30 5.88
C ARG A 19 -21.68 2.24 4.95
N ILE A 20 -21.85 1.02 5.46
CA ILE A 20 -22.45 -0.11 4.75
C ILE A 20 -23.63 -0.61 5.57
N GLU A 21 -24.78 -0.81 4.93
CA GLU A 21 -25.94 -1.46 5.55
C GLU A 21 -25.98 -2.93 5.12
N GLN A 22 -25.84 -3.85 6.08
CA GLN A 22 -25.84 -5.29 5.82
C GLN A 22 -26.66 -6.03 6.88
N GLY A 23 -27.68 -6.78 6.48
CA GLY A 23 -28.47 -7.61 7.40
C GLY A 23 -29.18 -6.82 8.53
N GLY A 24 -29.53 -5.54 8.29
CA GLY A 24 -30.12 -4.67 9.31
C GLY A 24 -29.11 -4.09 10.31
N GLN A 25 -27.81 -4.29 10.08
CA GLN A 25 -26.72 -3.69 10.85
C GLN A 25 -25.98 -2.64 10.02
N THR A 26 -25.64 -1.53 10.65
CA THR A 26 -24.75 -0.50 10.09
C THR A 26 -23.30 -0.86 10.41
N LEU A 27 -22.51 -1.14 9.38
CA LEU A 27 -21.07 -1.37 9.46
C LEU A 27 -20.30 -0.15 8.94
N TYR A 28 -19.10 0.04 9.47
CA TYR A 28 -18.17 1.08 9.02
C TYR A 28 -16.86 0.43 8.61
N CYS A 29 -16.36 0.80 7.44
CA CYS A 29 -15.03 0.39 6.98
C CYS A 29 -14.25 1.61 6.49
N VAL A 30 -12.93 1.52 6.48
CA VAL A 30 -12.08 2.58 5.90
C VAL A 30 -12.45 2.76 4.44
N ASP A 31 -12.58 4.02 4.00
CA ASP A 31 -12.68 4.33 2.59
C ASP A 31 -11.31 4.16 1.93
N GLN A 32 -11.02 2.92 1.52
CA GLN A 32 -9.70 2.57 0.97
C GLN A 32 -9.30 3.40 -0.24
N LEU A 33 -10.27 3.79 -1.08
CA LEU A 33 -9.99 4.63 -2.26
C LEU A 33 -9.46 6.01 -1.83
N MET A 34 -10.13 6.63 -0.85
CA MET A 34 -9.70 7.93 -0.34
C MET A 34 -8.42 7.82 0.50
N ALA A 35 -8.21 6.71 1.21
CA ALA A 35 -6.94 6.46 1.89
C ALA A 35 -5.77 6.43 0.88
N THR A 36 -5.91 5.71 -0.23
CA THR A 36 -4.88 5.65 -1.29
C THR A 36 -4.62 7.03 -1.91
N TYR A 37 -5.64 7.82 -2.24
CA TYR A 37 -5.41 9.16 -2.78
C TYR A 37 -4.68 10.09 -1.79
N ARG A 38 -4.98 9.98 -0.49
CA ARG A 38 -4.26 10.74 0.55
C ARG A 38 -2.80 10.30 0.63
N GLU A 39 -2.52 9.01 0.52
CA GLU A 39 -1.16 8.47 0.51
C GLU A 39 -0.38 8.96 -0.72
N VAL A 40 -0.98 8.90 -1.92
CA VAL A 40 -0.40 9.46 -3.15
C VAL A 40 -0.05 10.94 -2.99
N ALA A 41 -0.98 11.73 -2.45
CA ALA A 41 -0.75 13.16 -2.25
C ALA A 41 0.28 13.46 -1.14
N SER A 42 0.46 12.57 -0.15
CA SER A 42 1.53 12.69 0.85
C SER A 42 2.88 12.38 0.21
N LEU A 43 2.98 11.32 -0.59
CA LEU A 43 4.20 10.98 -1.33
C LEU A 43 4.69 12.13 -2.22
N GLN A 44 3.79 12.76 -2.98
CA GLN A 44 4.14 13.89 -3.86
C GLN A 44 4.58 15.15 -3.10
N ARG A 45 4.11 15.34 -1.86
CA ARG A 45 4.51 16.50 -1.03
C ARG A 45 5.81 16.28 -0.29
N GLU A 46 6.12 15.04 0.05
CA GLU A 46 7.25 14.68 0.90
C GLU A 46 8.48 14.25 0.10
N HIS A 47 8.31 13.89 -1.17
CA HIS A 47 9.37 13.37 -2.03
C HIS A 47 9.34 14.02 -3.41
N ASP A 48 10.53 14.30 -3.94
CA ASP A 48 10.68 14.66 -5.35
C ASP A 48 10.54 13.45 -6.28
N ARG A 49 10.39 13.74 -7.57
CA ARG A 49 10.21 12.74 -8.63
C ARG A 49 11.38 11.75 -8.71
N GLU A 50 12.61 12.21 -8.48
CA GLU A 50 13.80 11.36 -8.52
C GLU A 50 13.77 10.35 -7.37
N SER A 51 13.51 10.83 -6.15
CA SER A 51 13.37 10.00 -4.94
C SER A 51 12.27 8.95 -5.07
N LEU A 52 11.12 9.30 -5.66
CA LEU A 52 10.03 8.35 -5.92
C LEU A 52 10.41 7.32 -7.00
N THR A 53 11.18 7.73 -8.01
CA THR A 53 11.69 6.83 -9.06
C THR A 53 12.68 5.83 -8.47
N ASP A 54 13.63 6.31 -7.67
CA ASP A 54 14.62 5.47 -6.98
C ASP A 54 13.96 4.46 -6.03
N ALA A 55 12.96 4.92 -5.27
CA ALA A 55 12.18 4.04 -4.41
C ALA A 55 11.47 2.94 -5.21
N LEU A 56 10.85 3.29 -6.35
CA LEU A 56 10.18 2.34 -7.22
C LEU A 56 11.15 1.30 -7.82
N GLU A 57 12.32 1.74 -8.27
CA GLU A 57 13.37 0.85 -8.78
C GLU A 57 13.90 -0.08 -7.69
N SER A 58 14.17 0.45 -6.49
CA SER A 58 14.63 -0.33 -5.34
C SER A 58 13.65 -1.45 -4.97
N MET A 59 12.36 -1.14 -4.90
CA MET A 59 11.32 -2.15 -4.60
C MET A 59 11.25 -3.25 -5.67
N ARG A 60 11.29 -2.88 -6.95
CA ARG A 60 11.26 -3.84 -8.07
C ARG A 60 12.50 -4.72 -8.10
N ASN A 61 13.67 -4.15 -7.81
CA ASN A 61 14.93 -4.89 -7.77
C ASN A 61 14.92 -5.93 -6.64
N LYS A 62 14.46 -5.58 -5.44
CA LYS A 62 14.28 -6.54 -4.33
C LYS A 62 13.38 -7.71 -4.70
N ILE A 63 12.22 -7.42 -5.29
CA ILE A 63 11.29 -8.47 -5.76
C ILE A 63 11.95 -9.37 -6.80
N THR A 64 12.68 -8.79 -7.75
CA THR A 64 13.41 -9.54 -8.79
C THR A 64 14.52 -10.40 -8.20
N GLU A 65 15.22 -9.90 -7.18
CA GLU A 65 16.25 -10.64 -6.46
C GLU A 65 15.65 -11.84 -5.72
N TRP A 66 14.52 -11.67 -5.02
CA TRP A 66 13.84 -12.78 -4.35
C TRP A 66 13.29 -13.81 -5.34
N ASN A 67 12.72 -13.36 -6.46
CA ASN A 67 12.27 -14.25 -7.53
C ASN A 67 13.43 -15.15 -8.01
N ALA A 68 14.58 -14.56 -8.34
CA ALA A 68 15.74 -15.30 -8.81
C ALA A 68 16.38 -16.17 -7.72
N THR A 69 16.39 -15.71 -6.47
CA THR A 69 17.00 -16.43 -5.33
C THR A 69 16.22 -17.70 -4.98
N TYR A 70 14.90 -17.63 -5.03
CA TYR A 70 14.02 -18.71 -4.61
C TYR A 70 13.37 -19.49 -5.75
N ASP A 71 13.56 -19.06 -7.00
CA ASP A 71 12.97 -19.63 -8.22
C ASP A 71 11.44 -19.70 -8.14
N VAL A 72 10.84 -18.56 -7.77
CA VAL A 72 9.38 -18.39 -7.58
C VAL A 72 8.90 -17.08 -8.15
N GLU A 73 7.68 -17.04 -8.68
CA GLU A 73 7.08 -15.85 -9.28
C GLU A 73 6.26 -15.03 -8.29
N THR A 74 5.81 -15.64 -7.19
CA THR A 74 4.93 -14.99 -6.22
C THR A 74 5.35 -15.21 -4.76
N PRO A 75 4.98 -14.29 -3.84
CA PRO A 75 5.15 -14.53 -2.41
C PRO A 75 4.35 -15.75 -1.90
N GLY A 76 3.25 -16.09 -2.57
CA GLY A 76 2.46 -17.28 -2.26
C GLY A 76 3.23 -18.58 -2.53
N GLU A 77 3.93 -18.66 -3.67
CA GLU A 77 4.81 -19.78 -4.01
C GLU A 77 6.00 -19.88 -3.06
N LEU A 78 6.63 -18.74 -2.72
CA LEU A 78 7.68 -18.70 -1.70
C LEU A 78 7.18 -19.27 -0.37
N ARG A 79 5.97 -18.89 0.06
CA ARG A 79 5.36 -19.43 1.27
C ARG A 79 5.01 -20.92 1.14
N GLY A 80 4.60 -21.37 -0.04
CA GLY A 80 4.31 -22.78 -0.34
C GLY A 80 5.56 -23.67 -0.25
N SER A 81 6.70 -23.15 -0.70
CA SER A 81 7.99 -23.86 -0.69
C SER A 81 8.50 -24.24 0.71
N ILE A 82 7.89 -23.68 1.77
CA ILE A 82 8.15 -24.06 3.17
C ILE A 82 7.83 -25.54 3.44
N ALA A 83 6.89 -26.12 2.70
CA ALA A 83 6.48 -27.51 2.88
C ALA A 83 7.63 -28.51 2.68
N ASP A 84 8.64 -28.14 1.89
CA ASP A 84 9.80 -28.98 1.57
C ASP A 84 11.00 -28.75 2.50
N LEU A 85 10.83 -27.93 3.55
CA LEU A 85 11.90 -27.53 4.46
C LEU A 85 11.75 -28.15 5.85
N GLU A 86 12.87 -28.60 6.41
CA GLU A 86 12.96 -29.11 7.79
C GLU A 86 13.56 -28.06 8.76
N GLY A 87 14.26 -27.06 8.24
CA GLY A 87 15.01 -26.08 9.04
C GLY A 87 14.16 -24.89 9.50
N ALA A 88 13.95 -24.76 10.81
CA ALA A 88 13.12 -23.69 11.39
C ALA A 88 13.58 -22.26 11.00
N ASP A 89 14.88 -22.03 10.87
CA ASP A 89 15.44 -20.72 10.50
C ASP A 89 15.11 -20.33 9.06
N GLU A 90 15.24 -21.27 8.11
CA GLU A 90 14.90 -21.02 6.71
C GLU A 90 13.39 -20.87 6.51
N ILE A 91 12.59 -21.65 7.25
CA ILE A 91 11.13 -21.48 7.30
C ILE A 91 10.76 -20.07 7.77
N ALA A 92 11.38 -19.58 8.84
CA ALA A 92 11.13 -18.24 9.36
C ALA A 92 11.54 -17.17 8.33
N ARG A 93 12.70 -17.31 7.70
CA ARG A 93 13.19 -16.41 6.66
C ARG A 93 12.24 -16.32 5.47
N ARG A 94 11.76 -17.45 4.94
CA ARG A 94 10.83 -17.45 3.80
C ARG A 94 9.50 -16.79 4.15
N ARG A 95 9.01 -16.93 5.40
CA ARG A 95 7.80 -16.22 5.86
C ARG A 95 8.00 -14.72 5.93
N GLU A 96 9.15 -14.28 6.44
CA GLU A 96 9.50 -12.86 6.51
C GLU A 96 9.60 -12.25 5.10
N ILE A 97 10.38 -12.87 4.22
CA ILE A 97 10.55 -12.40 2.84
C ILE A 97 9.22 -12.41 2.08
N SER A 98 8.38 -13.44 2.25
CA SER A 98 7.05 -13.46 1.61
C SER A 98 6.19 -12.29 2.06
N SER A 99 6.26 -11.93 3.35
CA SER A 99 5.51 -10.80 3.91
C SER A 99 6.06 -9.45 3.43
N GLU A 100 7.39 -9.32 3.34
CA GLU A 100 8.02 -8.11 2.79
C GLU A 100 7.70 -7.96 1.31
N TRP A 101 7.75 -9.04 0.53
CA TRP A 101 7.36 -9.04 -0.87
C TRP A 101 5.91 -8.59 -1.06
N GLU A 102 4.95 -9.17 -0.34
CA GLU A 102 3.56 -8.71 -0.39
C GLU A 102 3.45 -7.22 -0.09
N HIS A 103 4.17 -6.74 0.93
CA HIS A 103 4.20 -5.32 1.27
C HIS A 103 4.73 -4.45 0.12
N LEU A 104 5.85 -4.84 -0.50
CA LEU A 104 6.43 -4.09 -1.63
C LEU A 104 5.52 -4.14 -2.87
N ALA A 105 4.93 -5.29 -3.16
CA ALA A 105 3.99 -5.46 -4.27
C ALA A 105 2.75 -4.57 -4.11
N ASP A 106 2.24 -4.41 -2.89
CA ASP A 106 1.13 -3.49 -2.58
C ASP A 106 1.55 -2.01 -2.68
N ARG A 107 2.82 -1.69 -2.40
CA ARG A 107 3.33 -0.29 -2.41
C ARG A 107 3.65 0.20 -3.81
N ILE A 108 4.14 -0.67 -4.69
CA ILE A 108 4.53 -0.32 -6.05
C ILE A 108 3.43 0.44 -6.82
N PRO A 109 2.16 0.00 -6.86
CA PRO A 109 1.09 0.72 -7.56
C PRO A 109 0.83 2.13 -6.99
N VAL A 110 0.99 2.31 -5.67
CA VAL A 110 0.76 3.62 -5.01
C VAL A 110 1.86 4.60 -5.38
N VAL A 111 3.12 4.17 -5.33
CA VAL A 111 4.27 5.00 -5.74
C VAL A 111 4.22 5.32 -7.24
N GLN A 112 3.83 4.35 -8.07
CA GLN A 112 3.58 4.58 -9.50
C GLN A 112 2.49 5.64 -9.74
N ALA A 113 1.38 5.58 -8.99
CA ALA A 113 0.32 6.58 -9.10
C ALA A 113 0.82 7.98 -8.71
N ALA A 114 1.64 8.09 -7.66
CA ALA A 114 2.27 9.34 -7.27
C ALA A 114 3.18 9.92 -8.36
N LEU A 115 3.94 9.08 -9.05
CA LEU A 115 4.77 9.50 -10.19
C LEU A 115 3.94 9.92 -11.42
N ASN A 116 2.89 9.17 -11.74
CA ASN A 116 2.08 9.42 -12.94
C ASN A 116 1.36 10.77 -12.89
N GLU A 117 0.87 11.15 -11.72
CA GLU A 117 0.09 12.39 -11.52
C GLU A 117 0.94 13.56 -10.98
N TYR A 118 2.27 13.39 -10.94
CA TYR A 118 3.16 14.34 -10.27
C TYR A 118 3.10 15.73 -10.91
N ASP A 119 3.28 15.81 -12.22
CA ASP A 119 3.30 17.08 -12.95
C ASP A 119 1.93 17.80 -12.86
N TRP A 120 0.82 17.04 -12.91
CA TRP A 120 -0.54 17.57 -12.76
C TRP A 120 -0.79 18.16 -11.36
N ALA A 121 -0.27 17.52 -10.31
CA ALA A 121 -0.40 18.01 -8.94
C ALA A 121 0.45 19.27 -8.73
N ASP A 122 1.69 19.26 -9.19
CA ASP A 122 2.64 20.38 -9.07
C ASP A 122 2.12 21.66 -9.75
N GLU A 123 1.56 21.52 -10.97
CA GLU A 123 0.96 22.63 -11.70
C GLU A 123 -0.21 23.31 -10.95
N ARG A 124 -0.96 22.54 -10.15
CA ARG A 124 -2.18 23.03 -9.47
C ARG A 124 -1.94 23.54 -8.06
N ASP A 125 -0.93 23.02 -7.38
CA ASP A 125 -0.51 23.49 -6.07
C ASP A 125 0.41 24.72 -6.18
N SER A 126 0.98 24.97 -7.36
CA SER A 126 1.71 26.20 -7.69
C SER A 126 0.79 27.43 -7.62
N LEU A 127 1.05 28.33 -6.66
CA LEU A 127 0.36 29.63 -6.61
C LEU A 127 0.78 30.50 -7.81
N PRO A 128 -0.16 31.18 -8.50
CA PRO A 128 0.20 32.12 -9.55
C PRO A 128 1.04 33.27 -8.98
N ALA A 129 2.09 33.64 -9.70
CA ALA A 129 3.03 34.72 -9.36
C ALA A 129 2.36 36.11 -9.37
#